data_AF-A0A6M6BG00-F1
#
_entry.id   AF-A0A6M6BG00-F1
#
_cell.length_a   1.000
_cell.length_b   1.000
_cell.length_c   1.000
_cell.angle_alpha   90.00
_cell.angle_beta   90.00
_cell.angle_gamma   90.00
#
_symmetry.space_group_name_H-M   'P 1'
#
loop_
_entity.id
_entity.type
_entity.pdbx_description
1 polymer ?
#
loop_
_entity_poly.entity_id
_entity_poly.type
_entity_poly.pdbx_seq_one_letter_code
_entity_poly.pdbx_strand_id
1 'polypeptide(L)'
;MKGFVSSRLHPAVNLVLLVVVAFVMFCLSSLLIAICSNLFFHVGLQEMGNVQQAPQSYPNGWGIMMLSQGLLLLGGVGGAAAVLAALTGHKLADYFAPRRPVPVWWALVAMALIIISLPFMSGLIDWNTHAHFPAFLHDWEVKAKAMEDKAQVITRFLTRFTSLTRFLVAVLVVAVVPAVSEELFFRGVVQRNLVQWFNSRHVGIWLAAAIFSAIHFQFFGFVPRFVLGLVLGYLYEWSGNILVPMAAHFTQNAFQLVLLYVQQRQWSATAFDPDSTDALPWPWMLLSLIVCVGLLWLLRHNMQAPRADGLPSHMHTLSSGGVAVATPEAPAKARTLSHDGIDITRENN
;
A
#
# COMPACT_ATOMS: atom_id res chain seq x y z
N MET A 1 -21.29 12.04 -9.11
CA MET A 1 -19.82 12.17 -9.29
C MET A 1 -19.25 13.03 -8.17
N LYS A 2 -18.43 12.45 -7.28
CA LYS A 2 -17.62 13.20 -6.31
C LYS A 2 -16.33 12.42 -6.14
N GLY A 3 -15.26 12.84 -6.82
CA GLY A 3 -13.97 12.39 -6.37
C GLY A 3 -12.58 12.31 -6.96
N PHE A 4 -12.46 12.38 -8.27
CA PHE A 4 -11.16 12.53 -8.88
C PHE A 4 -11.03 14.01 -9.19
N VAL A 5 -10.39 14.76 -8.29
CA VAL A 5 -9.98 16.13 -8.61
C VAL A 5 -9.02 15.97 -9.78
N SER A 6 -9.47 16.38 -10.96
CA SER A 6 -8.67 16.31 -12.16
C SER A 6 -7.49 17.24 -11.93
N SER A 7 -6.27 16.69 -11.98
CA SER A 7 -5.13 17.56 -12.28
C SER A 7 -5.45 18.24 -13.62
N ARG A 8 -5.02 19.48 -13.83
CA ARG A 8 -5.18 20.14 -15.14
C ARG A 8 -4.47 19.36 -16.26
N LEU A 9 -3.56 18.46 -15.92
CA LEU A 9 -2.83 17.60 -16.83
C LEU A 9 -3.56 16.28 -17.10
N HIS A 10 -3.40 15.77 -18.32
CA HIS A 10 -3.88 14.45 -18.71
C HIS A 10 -3.25 13.35 -17.81
N PRO A 11 -3.98 12.30 -17.40
CA PRO A 11 -3.46 11.27 -16.50
C PRO A 11 -2.14 10.62 -16.95
N ALA A 12 -1.97 10.39 -18.25
CA ALA A 12 -0.73 9.86 -18.80
C ALA A 12 0.47 10.79 -18.53
N VAL A 13 0.28 12.11 -18.61
CA VAL A 13 1.32 13.10 -18.33
C VAL A 13 1.71 13.08 -16.85
N ASN A 14 0.74 12.93 -15.95
CA ASN A 14 1.04 12.77 -14.52
C ASN A 14 1.85 11.51 -14.22
N LEU A 15 1.55 10.40 -14.90
CA LEU A 15 2.30 9.15 -14.72
C LEU A 15 3.73 9.28 -15.27
N VAL A 16 3.92 9.92 -16.42
CA VAL A 16 5.27 10.22 -16.94
C VAL A 16 6.02 11.16 -15.99
N LEU A 17 5.36 12.21 -15.51
CA LEU A 17 5.95 13.14 -14.55
C LEU A 17 6.30 12.43 -13.23
N LEU A 18 5.46 11.50 -12.77
CA LEU A 18 5.75 10.67 -11.60
C LEU A 18 7.04 9.88 -11.79
N VAL A 19 7.25 9.27 -12.96
CA VAL A 19 8.49 8.52 -13.26
C VAL A 19 9.70 9.44 -13.25
N VAL A 20 9.60 10.63 -13.85
CA VAL A 20 10.70 11.62 -13.86
C VAL A 20 11.01 12.10 -12.45
N VAL A 21 9.99 12.47 -11.67
CA VAL A 21 10.15 12.89 -10.28
C VAL A 21 10.72 11.75 -9.43
N ALA A 22 10.24 10.51 -9.61
CA ALA A 22 10.77 9.34 -8.93
C ALA A 22 12.26 9.14 -9.23
N PHE A 23 12.67 9.23 -10.49
CA PHE A 23 14.09 9.13 -10.87
C PHE A 23 14.95 10.18 -10.14
N VAL A 24 14.52 11.45 -10.15
CA VAL A 24 15.21 12.52 -9.42
C VAL A 24 15.27 12.23 -7.92
N MET A 25 14.15 11.83 -7.32
CA MET A 25 14.07 11.51 -5.89
C MET A 25 14.93 10.29 -5.52
N PHE A 26 15.01 9.27 -6.37
CA PHE A 26 15.92 8.15 -6.19
C PHE A 26 17.38 8.61 -6.22
N CYS A 27 17.79 9.48 -7.15
CA CYS A 27 19.14 10.05 -7.16
C CYS A 27 19.45 10.84 -5.88
N LEU A 28 18.52 11.67 -5.41
CA LEU A 28 18.67 12.43 -4.17
C LEU A 28 18.76 11.52 -2.95
N SER A 29 17.91 10.49 -2.87
CA SER A 29 17.98 9.46 -1.82
C SER A 29 19.31 8.73 -1.86
N SER A 30 19.80 8.32 -3.03
CA SER A 30 21.11 7.66 -3.17
C SER A 30 22.26 8.54 -2.70
N LEU A 31 22.23 9.85 -3.01
CA LEU A 31 23.22 10.80 -2.49
C LEU A 31 23.15 10.91 -0.97
N LEU A 32 21.95 11.02 -0.41
CA LEU A 32 21.75 11.09 1.04
C LEU A 32 22.25 9.81 1.73
N ILE A 33 21.98 8.63 1.15
CA ILE A 33 22.49 7.35 1.66
C ILE A 33 24.02 7.34 1.64
N ALA A 34 24.66 7.85 0.58
CA ALA A 34 26.12 7.93 0.51
C ALA A 34 26.70 8.83 1.60
N ILE A 35 26.10 10.01 1.81
CA ILE A 35 26.50 10.93 2.88
C ILE A 35 26.32 10.29 4.25
N CYS A 36 25.14 9.75 4.55
CA CYS A 36 24.86 9.10 5.83
C CYS A 36 25.74 7.86 6.05
N SER A 37 26.01 7.06 5.01
CA SER A 37 26.86 5.88 5.12
C SER A 37 28.30 6.24 5.45
N ASN A 38 28.82 7.32 4.87
CA ASN A 38 30.14 7.82 5.19
C ASN A 38 30.20 8.38 6.63
N LEU A 39 29.21 9.18 7.03
CA LEU A 39 29.17 9.81 8.35
C LEU A 39 29.00 8.81 9.50
N PHE A 40 28.12 7.82 9.35
CA PHE A 40 27.77 6.90 10.45
C PHE A 40 28.56 5.59 10.41
N PHE A 41 29.02 5.16 9.23
CA PHE A 41 29.67 3.84 9.07
C PHE A 41 31.06 3.91 8.43
N HIS A 42 31.54 5.11 8.08
CA HIS A 42 32.82 5.33 7.39
C HIS A 42 32.95 4.58 6.06
N VAL A 43 31.82 4.30 5.39
CA VAL A 43 31.78 3.63 4.08
C VAL A 43 31.62 4.66 2.97
N GLY A 44 32.57 4.71 2.04
CA GLY A 44 32.55 5.61 0.88
C GLY A 44 31.65 5.11 -0.26
N LEU A 45 31.37 5.99 -1.23
CA LEU A 45 30.50 5.69 -2.37
C LEU A 45 30.95 4.46 -3.18
N GLN A 46 32.26 4.27 -3.36
CA GLN A 46 32.81 3.14 -4.11
C GLN A 46 32.56 1.79 -3.41
N GLU A 47 32.65 1.77 -2.07
CA GLU A 47 32.44 0.57 -1.27
C GLU A 47 30.96 0.22 -1.14
N MET A 48 30.05 1.19 -1.23
CA MET A 48 28.61 0.95 -1.15
C MET A 48 28.11 -0.04 -2.20
N GLY A 49 28.67 -0.01 -3.42
CA GLY A 49 28.33 -0.99 -4.45
C GLY A 49 28.64 -2.41 -4.01
N ASN A 50 29.79 -2.61 -3.36
CA ASN A 50 30.20 -3.91 -2.84
C ASN A 50 29.37 -4.32 -1.62
N VAL A 51 29.03 -3.37 -0.74
CA VAL A 51 28.15 -3.61 0.41
C VAL A 51 26.75 -4.07 -0.05
N GLN A 52 26.18 -3.47 -1.10
CA GLN A 52 24.87 -3.90 -1.60
C GLN A 52 24.89 -5.31 -2.22
N GLN A 53 26.01 -5.72 -2.80
CA GLN A 53 26.14 -7.05 -3.41
C GLN A 53 26.38 -8.15 -2.37
N ALA A 54 27.16 -7.87 -1.34
CA ALA A 54 27.53 -8.85 -0.30
C ALA A 54 27.50 -8.22 1.11
N PRO A 55 26.33 -7.77 1.60
CA PRO A 55 26.26 -7.01 2.87
C PRO A 55 26.70 -7.82 4.09
N GLN A 56 26.58 -9.14 4.05
CA GLN A 56 27.04 -10.07 5.09
C GLN A 56 28.56 -10.08 5.28
N SER A 57 29.32 -9.63 4.28
CA SER A 57 30.78 -9.59 4.32
C SER A 57 31.33 -8.31 4.98
N TYR A 58 30.45 -7.37 5.38
CA TYR A 58 30.83 -6.09 5.96
C TYR A 58 30.31 -5.94 7.39
N PRO A 59 31.13 -5.44 8.34
CA PRO A 59 30.72 -5.31 9.75
C PRO A 59 29.41 -4.52 9.95
N ASN A 60 29.23 -3.44 9.18
CA ASN A 60 28.07 -2.55 9.25
C ASN A 60 27.04 -2.80 8.14
N GLY A 61 27.18 -3.90 7.36
CA GLY A 61 26.37 -4.13 6.17
C GLY A 61 24.86 -4.18 6.44
N TRP A 62 24.44 -4.72 7.59
CA TRP A 62 23.02 -4.72 7.98
C TRP A 62 22.47 -3.30 8.18
N GLY A 63 23.23 -2.44 8.87
CA GLY A 63 22.81 -1.06 9.15
C GLY A 63 22.76 -0.22 7.86
N ILE A 64 23.77 -0.38 7.00
CA ILE A 64 23.83 0.30 5.70
C ILE A 64 22.68 -0.14 4.80
N MET A 65 22.35 -1.43 4.77
CA MET A 65 21.23 -1.94 3.98
C MET A 65 19.88 -1.43 4.52
N MET A 66 19.65 -1.45 5.83
CA MET A 66 18.42 -0.91 6.43
C MET A 66 18.27 0.60 6.17
N LEU A 67 19.35 1.36 6.32
CA LEU A 67 19.38 2.78 5.97
C LEU A 67 19.05 3.00 4.48
N SER A 68 19.66 2.20 3.60
CA SER A 68 19.46 2.28 2.16
C SER A 68 18.01 1.98 1.78
N GLN A 69 17.43 0.89 2.29
CA GLN A 69 16.04 0.50 2.06
C GLN A 69 15.08 1.60 2.54
N GLY A 70 15.28 2.10 3.77
CA GLY A 70 14.44 3.13 4.36
C GLY A 70 14.46 4.44 3.55
N LEU A 71 15.65 4.93 3.19
CA LEU A 71 15.79 6.20 2.47
C LEU A 71 15.40 6.11 0.99
N LEU A 72 15.67 4.98 0.31
CA LEU A 72 15.21 4.76 -1.07
C LEU A 72 13.69 4.70 -1.13
N LEU A 73 13.05 3.99 -0.20
CA LEU A 73 11.61 3.82 -0.25
C LEU A 73 10.89 5.10 0.22
N LEU A 74 11.29 5.66 1.37
CA LEU A 74 10.67 6.88 1.89
C LEU A 74 10.93 8.08 0.99
N GLY A 75 12.18 8.30 0.57
CA GLY A 75 12.54 9.45 -0.26
C GLY A 75 12.22 9.25 -1.74
N GLY A 76 12.60 8.09 -2.30
CA GLY A 76 12.41 7.79 -3.73
C GLY A 76 10.96 7.54 -4.11
N VAL A 77 10.23 6.73 -3.33
CA VAL A 77 8.82 6.40 -3.64
C VAL A 77 7.87 7.36 -2.92
N GLY A 78 7.95 7.45 -1.60
CA GLY A 78 7.07 8.33 -0.80
C GLY A 78 7.28 9.81 -1.13
N GLY A 79 8.53 10.24 -1.21
CA GLY A 79 8.90 11.60 -1.58
C GLY A 79 8.51 11.96 -3.00
N ALA A 80 8.60 11.05 -3.97
CA ALA A 80 8.14 11.31 -5.33
C ALA A 80 6.63 11.53 -5.42
N ALA A 81 5.85 10.72 -4.68
CA ALA A 81 4.41 10.93 -4.58
C ALA A 81 4.08 12.30 -3.97
N ALA A 82 4.77 12.66 -2.88
CA ALA A 82 4.57 13.95 -2.21
C ALA A 82 4.97 15.15 -3.08
N VAL A 83 6.13 15.08 -3.76
CA VAL A 83 6.60 16.14 -4.65
C VAL A 83 5.66 16.31 -5.83
N LEU A 84 5.18 15.24 -6.46
CA LEU A 84 4.21 15.35 -7.54
C LEU A 84 2.89 15.99 -7.06
N ALA A 85 2.39 15.59 -5.89
CA ALA A 85 1.19 16.20 -5.30
C ALA A 85 1.38 17.70 -5.06
N ALA A 86 2.57 18.11 -4.58
CA ALA A 86 2.90 19.53 -4.38
C ALA A 86 3.03 20.29 -5.71
N LEU A 87 3.69 19.71 -6.72
CA LEU A 87 3.88 20.33 -8.06
C LEU A 87 2.55 20.54 -8.79
N THR A 88 1.54 19.72 -8.50
CA THR A 88 0.19 19.88 -9.05
C THR A 88 -0.67 20.91 -8.29
N GLY A 89 -0.08 21.61 -7.31
CA GLY A 89 -0.72 22.71 -6.57
C GLY A 89 -1.60 22.26 -5.41
N HIS A 90 -1.52 20.99 -4.99
CA HIS A 90 -2.31 20.45 -3.89
C HIS A 90 -1.53 20.46 -2.57
N LYS A 91 -2.22 20.73 -1.46
CA LYS A 91 -1.69 20.42 -0.13
C LYS A 91 -1.68 18.90 0.05
N LEU A 92 -0.62 18.36 0.65
CA LEU A 92 -0.46 16.90 0.82
C LEU A 92 -1.62 16.25 1.57
N ALA A 93 -2.09 16.89 2.65
CA ALA A 93 -3.22 16.42 3.44
C ALA A 93 -4.50 16.30 2.58
N ASP A 94 -4.76 17.30 1.74
CA ASP A 94 -5.93 17.32 0.86
C ASP A 94 -5.77 16.35 -0.32
N TYR A 95 -4.54 16.06 -0.75
CA TYR A 95 -4.27 15.18 -1.88
C TYR A 95 -4.41 13.70 -1.52
N PHE A 96 -3.80 13.29 -0.39
CA PHE A 96 -3.74 11.87 0.02
C PHE A 96 -4.84 11.47 0.99
N ALA A 97 -5.37 12.41 1.78
CA ALA A 97 -6.47 12.17 2.70
C ALA A 97 -7.77 12.94 2.37
N PRO A 98 -8.22 13.07 1.11
CA PRO A 98 -9.53 13.62 0.84
C PRO A 98 -10.57 12.54 1.05
N ARG A 99 -11.26 12.62 2.20
CA ARG A 99 -12.70 12.34 2.39
C ARG A 99 -12.97 11.41 3.56
N ARG A 100 -13.86 11.95 4.41
CA ARG A 100 -14.66 11.29 5.45
C ARG A 100 -13.83 10.81 6.65
N PRO A 101 -14.17 11.23 7.87
CA PRO A 101 -13.68 10.53 9.06
C PRO A 101 -14.18 9.07 8.97
N VAL A 102 -13.23 8.14 8.85
CA VAL A 102 -13.52 6.71 8.80
C VAL A 102 -13.52 6.16 10.22
N PRO A 103 -14.47 5.30 10.59
CA PRO A 103 -14.45 4.68 11.90
C PRO A 103 -13.27 3.72 12.00
N VAL A 104 -12.60 3.70 13.16
CA VAL A 104 -11.38 2.90 13.40
C VAL A 104 -11.58 1.42 13.10
N TRP A 105 -12.78 0.89 13.33
CA TRP A 105 -13.09 -0.52 13.09
C TRP A 105 -12.91 -0.94 11.61
N TRP A 106 -13.02 -0.01 10.64
CA TRP A 106 -12.70 -0.32 9.24
C TRP A 106 -11.24 -0.72 9.04
N ALA A 107 -10.33 0.02 9.67
CA ALA A 107 -8.92 -0.32 9.66
C ALA A 107 -8.69 -1.64 10.39
N LEU A 108 -9.29 -1.85 11.57
CA LEU A 108 -9.13 -3.10 12.32
C LEU A 108 -9.63 -4.33 11.56
N VAL A 109 -10.77 -4.24 10.88
CA VAL A 109 -11.29 -5.34 10.04
C VAL A 109 -10.40 -5.55 8.81
N ALA A 110 -9.85 -4.49 8.22
CA ALA A 110 -8.89 -4.61 7.13
C ALA A 110 -7.57 -5.28 7.59
N MET A 111 -7.09 -4.99 8.80
CA MET A 111 -5.94 -5.68 9.40
C MET A 111 -6.26 -7.16 9.66
N ALA A 112 -7.43 -7.45 10.21
CA ALA A 112 -7.87 -8.82 10.46
C ALA A 112 -8.02 -9.61 9.15
N LEU A 113 -8.55 -9.00 8.09
CA LEU A 113 -8.63 -9.58 6.76
C LEU A 113 -7.26 -10.05 6.26
N ILE A 114 -6.21 -9.26 6.46
CA ILE A 114 -4.85 -9.62 6.04
C ILE A 114 -4.36 -10.86 6.77
N ILE A 115 -4.50 -10.91 8.10
CA ILE A 115 -4.07 -12.08 8.90
C ILE A 115 -4.90 -13.32 8.53
N ILE A 116 -6.22 -13.17 8.38
CA ILE A 116 -7.13 -14.26 8.03
C ILE A 116 -6.87 -14.78 6.61
N SER A 117 -6.34 -13.94 5.72
CA SER A 117 -6.03 -14.33 4.33
C SER A 117 -4.80 -15.23 4.20
N LEU A 118 -3.95 -15.33 5.23
CA LEU A 118 -2.66 -16.04 5.13
C LEU A 118 -2.79 -17.50 4.67
N PRO A 119 -3.72 -18.33 5.17
CA PRO A 119 -3.87 -19.68 4.67
C PRO A 119 -4.25 -19.72 3.19
N PHE A 120 -5.19 -18.89 2.74
CA PHE A 120 -5.50 -18.79 1.32
C PHE A 120 -4.29 -18.34 0.48
N MET A 121 -3.54 -17.34 0.97
CA MET A 121 -2.33 -16.85 0.30
C MET A 121 -1.23 -17.91 0.21
N SER A 122 -1.12 -18.83 1.17
CA SER A 122 -0.13 -19.93 1.12
C SER A 122 -0.30 -20.81 -0.13
N GLY A 123 -1.54 -21.10 -0.55
CA GLY A 123 -1.78 -21.85 -1.78
C GLY A 123 -1.46 -21.06 -3.05
N LEU A 124 -1.63 -19.73 -3.04
CA LEU A 124 -1.21 -18.88 -4.16
C LEU A 124 0.32 -18.79 -4.26
N ILE A 125 1.00 -18.78 -3.12
CA ILE A 125 2.47 -18.81 -3.06
C ILE A 125 2.96 -20.13 -3.63
N ASP A 126 2.48 -21.26 -3.09
CA ASP A 126 2.83 -22.61 -3.54
C ASP A 126 2.56 -22.80 -5.04
N TRP A 127 1.40 -22.37 -5.53
CA TRP A 127 1.09 -22.46 -6.95
C TRP A 127 2.05 -21.63 -7.82
N ASN A 128 2.37 -20.41 -7.40
CA ASN A 128 3.20 -19.51 -8.18
C ASN A 128 4.68 -19.90 -8.14
N THR A 129 5.18 -20.49 -7.05
CA THR A 129 6.57 -20.97 -6.94
C THR A 129 6.84 -22.20 -7.81
N HIS A 130 5.82 -23.04 -8.03
CA HIS A 130 5.89 -24.23 -8.90
C HIS A 130 5.60 -23.93 -10.39
N ALA A 131 5.51 -22.66 -10.79
CA ALA A 131 5.30 -22.31 -12.18
C ALA A 131 6.50 -22.71 -13.07
N HIS A 132 6.22 -23.44 -14.15
CA HIS A 132 7.21 -23.85 -15.16
C HIS A 132 6.83 -23.29 -16.54
N PHE A 133 7.83 -22.84 -17.29
CA PHE A 133 7.60 -22.19 -18.58
C PHE A 133 8.00 -23.08 -19.77
N PRO A 134 7.39 -22.85 -20.95
CA PRO A 134 7.80 -23.53 -22.17
C PRO A 134 9.28 -23.24 -22.53
N ALA A 135 9.89 -24.12 -23.32
CA ALA A 135 11.33 -24.08 -23.63
C ALA A 135 11.85 -22.72 -24.14
N PHE A 136 11.05 -21.96 -24.89
CA PHE A 136 11.45 -20.64 -25.40
C PHE A 136 11.63 -19.56 -24.31
N LEU A 137 11.15 -19.81 -23.08
CA LEU A 137 11.34 -18.94 -21.90
C LEU A 137 12.29 -19.54 -20.87
N HIS A 138 12.96 -20.65 -21.16
CA HIS A 138 13.82 -21.33 -20.18
C HIS A 138 14.93 -20.41 -19.64
N ASP A 139 15.62 -19.69 -20.53
CA ASP A 139 16.68 -18.74 -20.12
C ASP A 139 16.14 -17.60 -19.24
N TRP A 140 14.90 -17.18 -19.48
CA TRP A 140 14.24 -16.18 -18.64
C TRP A 140 13.84 -16.77 -17.29
N GLU A 141 13.30 -18.00 -17.26
CA GLU A 141 12.94 -18.70 -16.02
C GLU A 141 14.17 -18.88 -15.11
N VAL A 142 15.31 -19.30 -15.66
CA VAL A 142 16.57 -19.44 -14.91
C VAL A 142 17.02 -18.10 -14.32
N LYS A 143 16.94 -17.01 -15.09
CA LYS A 143 17.27 -15.67 -14.59
C LYS A 143 16.30 -15.20 -13.51
N ALA A 144 15.00 -15.46 -13.68
CA ALA A 144 13.97 -15.10 -12.70
C ALA A 144 14.19 -15.85 -11.37
N LYS A 145 14.52 -17.15 -11.42
CA LYS A 145 14.88 -17.93 -10.23
C LYS A 145 16.13 -17.38 -9.53
N ALA A 146 17.18 -17.06 -10.28
CA ALA A 146 18.40 -16.47 -9.72
C ALA A 146 18.16 -15.11 -9.04
N MET A 147 17.23 -14.29 -9.55
CA MET A 147 16.84 -13.03 -8.91
C MET A 147 16.08 -13.27 -7.59
N GLU A 148 15.19 -14.28 -7.56
CA GLU A 148 14.46 -14.69 -6.36
C GLU A 148 15.41 -15.21 -5.27
N ASP A 149 16.36 -16.09 -5.64
CA ASP A 149 17.35 -16.64 -4.71
C ASP A 149 18.21 -15.53 -4.09
N LYS A 150 18.65 -14.57 -4.91
CA LYS A 150 19.41 -13.40 -4.44
C LYS A 150 18.57 -12.54 -3.48
N ALA A 151 17.31 -12.31 -3.80
CA ALA A 151 16.41 -11.56 -2.94
C ALA A 151 16.16 -12.28 -1.60
N GLN A 152 15.98 -13.60 -1.61
CA GLN A 152 15.83 -14.41 -0.38
C GLN A 152 17.07 -14.32 0.52
N VAL A 153 18.29 -14.36 -0.04
CA VAL A 153 19.53 -14.21 0.75
C VAL A 153 19.55 -12.86 1.46
N ILE A 154 19.21 -11.77 0.75
CA ILE A 154 19.15 -10.43 1.33
C ILE A 154 18.04 -10.34 2.38
N THR A 155 16.84 -10.85 2.09
CA THR A 155 15.71 -10.85 3.02
C THR A 155 16.07 -11.56 4.33
N ARG A 156 16.59 -12.79 4.27
CA ARG A 156 17.02 -13.54 5.46
C ARG A 156 18.12 -12.81 6.25
N PHE A 157 19.03 -12.14 5.56
CA PHE A 157 20.05 -11.32 6.23
C PHE A 157 19.44 -10.12 6.98
N LEU A 158 18.48 -9.43 6.36
CA LEU A 158 17.80 -8.27 6.94
C LEU A 158 16.86 -8.64 8.09
N THR A 159 16.18 -9.78 8.00
CA THR A 159 15.22 -10.27 9.01
C THR A 159 15.85 -11.13 10.09
N ARG A 160 17.19 -11.24 10.15
CA ARG A 160 17.89 -11.88 11.26
C ARG A 160 17.96 -10.96 12.49
N PHE A 161 17.13 -11.22 13.48
CA PHE A 161 16.96 -10.39 14.67
C PHE A 161 17.82 -10.87 15.84
N THR A 162 19.06 -10.37 15.90
CA THR A 162 19.96 -10.64 17.03
C THR A 162 19.64 -9.83 18.28
N SER A 163 18.81 -8.79 18.18
CA SER A 163 18.42 -7.93 19.30
C SER A 163 17.03 -7.33 19.09
N LEU A 164 16.41 -6.83 20.17
CA LEU A 164 15.13 -6.10 20.09
C LEU A 164 15.26 -4.85 19.21
N THR A 165 16.39 -4.14 19.27
CA THR A 165 16.64 -2.96 18.44
C THR A 165 16.61 -3.30 16.96
N ARG A 166 17.23 -4.41 16.53
CA ARG A 166 17.18 -4.83 15.12
C ARG A 166 15.76 -5.15 14.67
N PHE A 167 14.98 -5.81 15.53
CA PHE A 167 13.57 -6.08 15.25
C PHE A 167 12.75 -4.79 15.10
N LEU A 168 12.87 -3.84 16.04
CA LEU A 168 12.14 -2.56 15.97
C LEU A 168 12.52 -1.72 14.75
N VAL A 169 13.81 -1.69 14.39
CA VAL A 169 14.28 -1.03 13.17
C VAL A 169 13.70 -1.73 11.93
N ALA A 170 13.66 -3.06 11.90
CA ALA A 170 13.03 -3.79 10.80
C ALA A 170 11.53 -3.52 10.71
N VAL A 171 10.80 -3.45 11.83
CA VAL A 171 9.37 -3.05 11.82
C VAL A 171 9.20 -1.66 11.23
N LEU A 172 10.05 -0.70 11.60
CA LEU A 172 10.01 0.64 11.03
C LEU A 172 10.30 0.62 9.51
N VAL A 173 11.41 0.00 9.11
CA VAL A 173 11.94 0.10 7.73
C VAL A 173 11.25 -0.85 6.75
N VAL A 174 10.80 -2.02 7.20
CA VAL A 174 10.24 -3.09 6.35
C VAL A 174 8.72 -3.20 6.50
N ALA A 175 8.11 -2.65 7.55
CA ALA A 175 6.65 -2.61 7.67
C ALA A 175 6.05 -1.21 7.56
N VAL A 176 6.52 -0.24 8.35
CA VAL A 176 5.92 1.11 8.38
C VAL A 176 6.28 1.90 7.12
N VAL A 177 7.56 1.98 6.76
CA VAL A 177 8.02 2.78 5.61
C VAL A 177 7.38 2.33 4.29
N PRO A 178 7.30 1.02 3.95
CA PRO A 178 6.60 0.56 2.75
C PRO A 178 5.11 0.84 2.81
N ALA A 179 4.46 0.52 3.93
CA ALA A 179 3.03 0.74 4.09
C ALA A 179 2.64 2.22 3.92
N VAL A 180 3.50 3.16 4.27
CA VAL A 180 3.26 4.58 4.00
C VAL A 180 3.64 4.94 2.56
N SER A 181 4.89 4.70 2.18
CA SER A 181 5.47 5.22 0.93
C SER A 181 4.82 4.62 -0.30
N GLU A 182 4.61 3.31 -0.30
CA GLU A 182 4.03 2.61 -1.43
C GLU A 182 2.54 2.93 -1.55
N GLU A 183 1.79 3.05 -0.45
CA GLU A 183 0.38 3.45 -0.53
C GLU A 183 0.23 4.88 -1.08
N LEU A 184 1.08 5.83 -0.64
CA LEU A 184 1.09 7.19 -1.21
C LEU A 184 1.34 7.16 -2.72
N PHE A 185 2.33 6.39 -3.16
CA PHE A 185 2.69 6.30 -4.57
C PHE A 185 1.63 5.56 -5.40
N PHE A 186 1.26 4.36 -4.98
CA PHE A 186 0.35 3.50 -5.74
C PHE A 186 -1.10 3.94 -5.62
N ARG A 187 -1.63 4.16 -4.42
CA ARG A 187 -3.07 4.45 -4.24
C ARG A 187 -3.32 5.94 -4.43
N GLY A 188 -2.43 6.77 -3.88
CA GLY A 188 -2.52 8.22 -3.99
C GLY A 188 -2.32 8.74 -5.40
N VAL A 189 -1.41 8.15 -6.19
CA VAL A 189 -1.06 8.65 -7.53
C VAL A 189 -1.38 7.65 -8.64
N VAL A 190 -0.76 6.46 -8.66
CA VAL A 190 -0.81 5.55 -9.82
C VAL A 190 -2.23 5.06 -10.11
N GLN A 191 -2.87 4.42 -9.14
CA GLN A 191 -4.25 3.91 -9.23
C GLN A 191 -5.21 5.04 -9.61
N ARG A 192 -5.11 6.20 -8.95
CA ARG A 192 -5.96 7.36 -9.23
C ARG A 192 -5.87 7.81 -10.68
N ASN A 193 -4.66 7.94 -11.22
CA ASN A 193 -4.46 8.35 -12.62
C ASN A 193 -4.88 7.25 -13.60
N LEU A 194 -4.64 5.97 -13.30
CA LEU A 194 -5.08 4.87 -14.16
C LEU A 194 -6.61 4.75 -14.20
N VAL A 195 -7.29 4.90 -13.06
CA VAL A 195 -8.76 4.94 -13.01
C VAL A 195 -9.30 6.09 -13.85
N GLN A 196 -8.67 7.27 -13.78
CA GLN A 196 -9.06 8.43 -14.60
C GLN A 196 -8.77 8.22 -16.09
N TRP A 197 -7.62 7.63 -16.44
CA TRP A 197 -7.21 7.40 -17.82
C TRP A 197 -8.14 6.41 -18.53
N PHE A 198 -8.40 5.26 -17.91
CA PHE A 198 -9.23 4.21 -18.49
C PHE A 198 -10.72 4.39 -18.22
N ASN A 199 -11.12 5.44 -17.48
CA ASN A 199 -12.49 5.68 -17.03
C ASN A 199 -13.14 4.43 -16.39
N SER A 200 -12.34 3.62 -15.69
CA SER A 200 -12.77 2.35 -15.11
C SER A 200 -12.02 2.09 -13.81
N ARG A 201 -12.80 1.97 -12.72
CA ARG A 201 -12.28 1.70 -11.37
C ARG A 201 -11.53 0.37 -11.34
N HIS A 202 -12.14 -0.67 -11.91
CA HIS A 202 -11.59 -2.02 -11.91
C HIS A 202 -10.29 -2.10 -12.72
N VAL A 203 -10.28 -1.56 -13.94
CA VAL A 203 -9.07 -1.57 -14.78
C VAL A 203 -7.93 -0.80 -14.11
N GLY A 204 -8.23 0.38 -13.55
CA GLY A 204 -7.21 1.16 -12.85
C GLY A 204 -6.63 0.45 -11.62
N ILE A 205 -7.47 -0.25 -10.83
CA ILE A 205 -7.03 -1.07 -9.69
C ILE A 205 -6.18 -2.25 -10.16
N TRP A 206 -6.62 -2.98 -11.19
CA TRP A 206 -5.90 -4.15 -11.71
C TRP A 206 -4.53 -3.78 -12.25
N LEU A 207 -4.46 -2.71 -13.06
CA LEU A 207 -3.20 -2.24 -13.59
C LEU A 207 -2.27 -1.72 -12.49
N ALA A 208 -2.79 -0.98 -11.51
CA ALA A 208 -1.98 -0.53 -10.37
C ALA A 208 -1.44 -1.71 -9.56
N ALA A 209 -2.26 -2.74 -9.29
CA ALA A 209 -1.85 -3.95 -8.59
C ALA A 209 -0.80 -4.77 -9.37
N ALA A 210 -0.95 -4.83 -10.70
CA ALA A 210 0.02 -5.51 -11.56
C ALA A 210 1.37 -4.79 -11.57
N ILE A 211 1.36 -3.45 -11.69
CA ILE A 211 2.58 -2.64 -11.61
C ILE A 211 3.22 -2.76 -10.23
N PHE A 212 2.42 -2.66 -9.16
CA PHE A 212 2.86 -2.86 -7.77
C PHE A 212 3.62 -4.18 -7.60
N SER A 213 3.07 -5.28 -8.13
CA SER A 213 3.73 -6.58 -8.06
C SER A 213 4.98 -6.67 -8.95
N ALA A 214 4.92 -6.12 -10.17
CA ALA A 214 5.99 -6.21 -11.16
C ALA A 214 7.28 -5.46 -10.75
N ILE A 215 7.16 -4.30 -10.08
CA ILE A 215 8.34 -3.49 -9.69
C ILE A 215 9.24 -4.15 -8.64
N HIS A 216 8.79 -5.26 -8.06
CA HIS A 216 9.60 -6.05 -7.13
C HIS A 216 10.58 -7.00 -7.85
N PHE A 217 10.44 -7.19 -9.18
CA PHE A 217 11.30 -8.04 -10.01
C PHE A 217 11.50 -9.48 -9.51
N GLN A 218 10.50 -10.00 -8.79
CA GLN A 218 10.48 -11.33 -8.20
C GLN A 218 9.23 -12.06 -8.69
N PHE A 219 9.38 -12.81 -9.78
CA PHE A 219 8.26 -13.41 -10.50
C PHE A 219 7.53 -14.48 -9.67
N PHE A 220 8.26 -15.28 -8.89
CA PHE A 220 7.68 -16.37 -8.09
C PHE A 220 6.91 -15.88 -6.86
N GLY A 221 6.98 -14.59 -6.53
CA GLY A 221 6.02 -13.93 -5.63
C GLY A 221 5.08 -12.93 -6.31
N PHE A 222 4.98 -12.93 -7.65
CA PHE A 222 4.15 -11.98 -8.39
C PHE A 222 2.66 -12.11 -8.08
N VAL A 223 2.11 -13.32 -8.16
CA VAL A 223 0.67 -13.57 -7.96
C VAL A 223 0.20 -13.17 -6.56
N PRO A 224 0.84 -13.61 -5.45
CA PRO A 224 0.40 -13.20 -4.12
C PRO A 224 0.49 -11.67 -3.92
N ARG A 225 1.55 -11.02 -4.41
CA ARG A 225 1.67 -9.55 -4.35
C ARG A 225 0.60 -8.84 -5.19
N PHE A 226 0.24 -9.40 -6.35
CA PHE A 226 -0.83 -8.88 -7.18
C PHE A 226 -2.18 -8.95 -6.47
N VAL A 227 -2.52 -10.09 -5.87
CA VAL A 227 -3.78 -10.27 -5.12
C VAL A 227 -3.85 -9.34 -3.90
N LEU A 228 -2.75 -9.19 -3.15
CA LEU A 228 -2.65 -8.19 -2.09
C LEU A 228 -2.87 -6.78 -2.65
N GLY A 229 -2.23 -6.46 -3.78
CA GLY A 229 -2.38 -5.19 -4.49
C GLY A 229 -3.84 -4.87 -4.85
N LEU A 230 -4.59 -5.88 -5.29
CA LEU A 230 -6.03 -5.78 -5.57
C LEU A 230 -6.83 -5.47 -4.30
N VAL A 231 -6.61 -6.22 -3.23
CA VAL A 231 -7.30 -6.03 -1.94
C VAL A 231 -7.07 -4.61 -1.43
N LEU A 232 -5.82 -4.16 -1.36
CA LEU A 232 -5.47 -2.80 -0.94
C LEU A 232 -6.10 -1.73 -1.86
N GLY A 233 -6.10 -1.95 -3.18
CA GLY A 233 -6.69 -1.02 -4.13
C GLY A 233 -8.21 -0.89 -4.00
N TYR A 234 -8.91 -1.99 -3.71
CA TYR A 234 -10.34 -1.97 -3.42
C TYR A 234 -10.66 -1.38 -2.05
N LEU A 235 -9.86 -1.66 -1.01
CA LEU A 235 -9.99 -1.02 0.30
C LEU A 235 -9.87 0.50 0.18
N TYR A 236 -8.91 1.00 -0.61
CA TYR A 236 -8.79 2.42 -0.90
C TYR A 236 -10.03 2.98 -1.63
N GLU A 237 -10.46 2.28 -2.68
CA GLU A 237 -11.60 2.70 -3.50
C GLU A 237 -12.92 2.75 -2.70
N TRP A 238 -13.15 1.79 -1.81
CA TRP A 238 -14.38 1.75 -1.00
C TRP A 238 -14.34 2.73 0.17
N SER A 239 -13.22 2.79 0.90
CA SER A 239 -13.10 3.66 2.06
C SER A 239 -12.93 5.13 1.70
N GLY A 240 -12.35 5.43 0.53
CA GLY A 240 -11.92 6.77 0.15
C GLY A 240 -10.82 7.34 1.06
N ASN A 241 -10.20 6.51 1.90
CA ASN A 241 -9.25 6.93 2.92
C ASN A 241 -8.01 6.04 2.87
N ILE A 242 -6.85 6.65 2.63
CA ILE A 242 -5.58 5.95 2.44
C ILE A 242 -5.08 5.25 3.72
N LEU A 243 -5.56 5.66 4.90
CA LEU A 243 -5.16 5.02 6.16
C LEU A 243 -5.66 3.57 6.28
N VAL A 244 -6.78 3.24 5.64
CA VAL A 244 -7.34 1.87 5.65
C VAL A 244 -6.40 0.88 4.93
N PRO A 245 -6.01 1.10 3.65
CA PRO A 245 -5.03 0.23 3.01
C PRO A 245 -3.63 0.34 3.64
N MET A 246 -3.22 1.50 4.18
CA MET A 246 -1.94 1.61 4.93
C MET A 246 -1.92 0.68 6.16
N ALA A 247 -3.01 0.61 6.93
CA ALA A 247 -3.09 -0.28 8.08
C ALA A 247 -3.06 -1.77 7.68
N ALA A 248 -3.77 -2.12 6.61
CA ALA A 248 -3.76 -3.47 6.03
C ALA A 248 -2.35 -3.86 5.53
N HIS A 249 -1.71 -2.99 4.75
CA HIS A 249 -0.36 -3.22 4.23
C HIS A 249 0.68 -3.30 5.36
N PHE A 250 0.62 -2.40 6.34
CA PHE A 250 1.46 -2.48 7.54
C PHE A 250 1.31 -3.84 8.23
N THR A 251 0.08 -4.33 8.37
CA THR A 251 -0.21 -5.63 9.00
C THR A 251 0.43 -6.79 8.25
N GLN A 252 0.39 -6.77 6.92
CA GLN A 252 1.02 -7.81 6.09
C GLN A 252 2.50 -7.97 6.45
N ASN A 253 3.25 -6.87 6.44
CA ASN A 253 4.68 -6.91 6.65
C ASN A 253 5.01 -7.10 8.14
N ALA A 254 4.33 -6.38 9.04
CA ALA A 254 4.59 -6.45 10.47
C ALA A 254 4.30 -7.85 11.03
N PHE A 255 3.22 -8.50 10.58
CA PHE A 255 2.88 -9.84 11.03
C PHE A 255 3.95 -10.87 10.64
N GLN A 256 4.48 -10.80 9.41
CA GLN A 256 5.60 -11.65 8.98
C GLN A 256 6.84 -11.44 9.84
N LEU A 257 7.22 -10.18 10.13
CA LEU A 257 8.37 -9.89 11.00
C LEU A 257 8.16 -10.41 12.43
N VAL A 258 6.94 -10.29 12.97
CA VAL A 258 6.59 -10.82 14.30
C VAL A 258 6.73 -12.34 14.34
N LEU A 259 6.20 -13.06 13.33
CA LEU A 259 6.33 -14.51 13.24
C LEU A 259 7.81 -14.93 13.21
N LEU A 260 8.62 -14.27 12.39
CA LEU A 260 10.06 -14.53 12.32
C LEU A 260 10.77 -14.25 13.65
N TYR A 261 10.42 -13.16 14.33
CA TYR A 261 11.01 -12.81 15.63
C TYR A 261 10.66 -13.84 16.71
N VAL A 262 9.40 -14.26 16.79
CA VAL A 262 8.92 -15.28 17.73
C VAL A 262 9.62 -16.63 17.47
N GLN A 263 9.76 -17.02 16.20
CA GLN A 263 10.45 -18.26 15.80
C GLN A 263 11.94 -18.22 16.17
N GLN A 264 12.66 -17.13 15.85
CA GLN A 264 14.09 -16.97 16.15
C GLN A 264 14.39 -16.94 17.65
N ARG A 265 13.43 -16.50 18.48
CA ARG A 265 13.51 -16.54 19.95
C ARG A 265 13.11 -17.89 20.55
N GLN A 266 12.70 -18.85 19.73
CA GLN A 266 12.16 -20.14 20.16
C GLN A 266 11.00 -20.01 21.16
N TRP A 267 10.20 -18.95 21.01
CA TRP A 267 9.02 -18.70 21.85
C TRP A 267 7.83 -19.58 21.45
N SER A 268 7.86 -20.16 20.25
CA SER A 268 6.90 -21.19 19.82
C SER A 268 7.58 -22.55 19.79
N ALA A 269 6.91 -23.57 20.35
CA ALA A 269 7.34 -24.97 20.27
C ALA A 269 6.94 -25.65 18.94
N THR A 270 6.28 -24.92 18.03
CA THR A 270 5.82 -25.48 16.75
C THR A 270 6.97 -25.53 15.74
N ALA A 271 7.02 -26.59 14.94
CA ALA A 271 7.89 -26.72 13.76
C ALA A 271 7.45 -25.82 12.58
N PHE A 272 6.77 -24.71 12.88
CA PHE A 272 6.26 -23.79 11.88
C PHE A 272 7.42 -22.98 11.32
N ASP A 273 7.57 -23.03 9.99
CA ASP A 273 8.52 -22.22 9.25
C ASP A 273 7.77 -21.05 8.56
N PRO A 274 7.87 -19.81 9.08
CA PRO A 274 7.26 -18.63 8.47
C PRO A 274 7.77 -18.32 7.06
N ASP A 275 8.95 -18.84 6.69
CA ASP A 275 9.55 -18.67 5.36
C ASP A 275 9.19 -19.81 4.40
N SER A 276 8.43 -20.83 4.84
CA SER A 276 7.98 -21.92 3.97
C SER A 276 7.06 -21.43 2.86
N THR A 277 7.26 -21.97 1.67
CA THR A 277 6.41 -21.74 0.50
C THR A 277 5.34 -22.82 0.34
N ASP A 278 5.30 -23.81 1.22
CA ASP A 278 4.37 -24.93 1.12
C ASP A 278 2.94 -24.48 1.45
N ALA A 279 1.98 -24.98 0.69
CA ALA A 279 0.58 -24.71 0.95
C ALA A 279 0.13 -25.33 2.29
N LEU A 280 -0.64 -24.57 3.08
CA LEU A 280 -1.36 -25.14 4.21
C LEU A 280 -2.43 -26.12 3.72
N PRO A 281 -2.91 -27.05 4.57
CA PRO A 281 -3.95 -28.00 4.17
C PRO A 281 -5.18 -27.30 3.59
N TRP A 282 -5.70 -27.85 2.48
CA TRP A 282 -6.78 -27.22 1.71
C TRP A 282 -8.04 -26.83 2.51
N PRO A 283 -8.45 -27.51 3.60
CA PRO A 283 -9.61 -27.06 4.39
C PRO A 283 -9.37 -25.69 5.04
N TRP A 284 -8.14 -25.40 5.48
CA TRP A 284 -7.78 -24.11 6.05
C TRP A 284 -7.74 -23.01 4.98
N MET A 285 -7.26 -23.35 3.78
CA MET A 285 -7.27 -22.43 2.64
C MET A 285 -8.70 -22.06 2.24
N LEU A 286 -9.60 -23.05 2.15
CA LEU A 286 -10.99 -22.84 1.78
C LEU A 286 -11.74 -22.04 2.85
N LEU A 287 -11.56 -22.38 4.13
CA LEU A 287 -12.14 -21.64 5.25
C LEU A 287 -11.68 -20.18 5.24
N SER A 288 -10.37 -19.95 5.10
CA SER A 288 -9.78 -18.61 4.98
C SER A 288 -10.41 -17.82 3.83
N LEU A 289 -10.55 -18.44 2.64
CA LEU A 289 -11.17 -17.80 1.49
C LEU A 289 -12.63 -17.39 1.76
N ILE A 290 -13.45 -18.28 2.33
CA ILE A 290 -14.85 -18.01 2.66
C ILE A 290 -14.96 -16.83 3.63
N VAL A 291 -14.15 -16.84 4.70
CA VAL A 291 -14.15 -15.75 5.68
C VAL A 291 -13.66 -14.43 5.04
N CYS A 292 -12.62 -14.47 4.21
CA CYS A 292 -12.14 -13.28 3.49
C CYS A 292 -13.20 -12.68 2.57
N VAL A 293 -13.94 -13.51 1.82
CA VAL A 293 -15.05 -13.04 0.98
C VAL A 293 -16.15 -12.39 1.82
N GLY A 294 -16.50 -12.98 2.97
CA GLY A 294 -17.46 -12.40 3.91
C GLY A 294 -17.00 -11.05 4.48
N LEU A 295 -15.73 -10.94 4.87
CA LEU A 295 -15.14 -9.69 5.38
C LEU A 295 -15.06 -8.60 4.29
N LEU A 296 -14.65 -8.96 3.07
CA LEU A 296 -14.63 -8.03 1.94
C LEU A 296 -16.04 -7.54 1.58
N TRP A 297 -17.04 -8.42 1.62
CA TRP A 297 -18.44 -8.03 1.43
C TRP A 297 -18.91 -7.08 2.53
N LEU A 298 -18.60 -7.38 3.80
CA LEU A 298 -18.94 -6.54 4.95
C LEU A 298 -18.30 -5.15 4.81
N LEU A 299 -17.01 -5.09 4.50
CA LEU A 299 -16.27 -3.84 4.32
C LEU A 299 -16.85 -3.04 3.16
N ARG A 300 -17.07 -3.68 1.99
CA ARG A 300 -17.67 -3.02 0.83
C ARG A 300 -19.04 -2.44 1.16
N HIS A 301 -19.93 -3.23 1.79
CA HIS A 301 -21.28 -2.78 2.13
C HIS A 301 -21.25 -1.56 3.07
N ASN A 302 -20.43 -1.60 4.12
CA ASN A 302 -20.36 -0.52 5.12
C ASN A 302 -19.61 0.73 4.63
N MET A 303 -18.56 0.57 3.83
CA MET A 303 -17.76 1.69 3.32
C MET A 303 -18.46 2.44 2.19
N GLN A 304 -19.24 1.73 1.37
CA GLN A 304 -19.99 2.32 0.26
C GLN A 304 -21.39 2.80 0.68
N ALA A 305 -21.91 2.39 1.84
CA ALA A 305 -23.20 2.86 2.35
C ALA A 305 -23.21 4.40 2.45
N PRO A 306 -24.20 5.09 1.83
CA PRO A 306 -24.42 6.49 2.08
C PRO A 306 -24.73 6.66 3.58
N ARG A 307 -23.85 7.30 4.34
CA ARG A 307 -24.25 7.84 5.64
C ARG A 307 -25.24 8.96 5.34
N ALA A 308 -26.41 8.91 5.95
CA ALA A 308 -27.23 10.10 6.10
C ALA A 308 -26.37 11.10 6.89
N ASP A 309 -25.70 12.00 6.19
CA ASP A 309 -25.21 13.21 6.83
C ASP A 309 -26.43 13.77 7.55
N GLY A 310 -26.34 13.99 8.86
CA GLY A 310 -27.45 14.57 9.62
C GLY A 310 -27.92 15.80 8.84
N LEU A 311 -29.23 15.86 8.54
CA LEU A 311 -29.79 17.00 7.81
C LEU A 311 -29.27 18.27 8.49
N PRO A 312 -28.80 19.28 7.73
CA PRO A 312 -28.25 20.49 8.30
C PRO A 312 -29.22 21.03 9.36
N SER A 313 -28.79 21.01 10.63
CA SER A 313 -29.60 21.45 11.77
C SER A 313 -29.74 22.97 11.85
N HIS A 314 -28.93 23.69 11.05
CA HIS A 314 -28.91 25.13 10.96
C HIS A 314 -28.89 25.55 9.49
N MET A 315 -29.82 26.45 9.14
CA MET A 315 -29.82 27.15 7.87
C MET A 315 -29.08 28.48 8.07
N HIS A 316 -28.06 28.72 7.25
CA HIS A 316 -27.34 29.99 7.24
C HIS A 316 -27.81 30.81 6.03
N THR A 317 -28.48 31.92 6.28
CA THR A 317 -28.93 32.85 5.24
C THR A 317 -27.99 34.06 5.20
N LEU A 318 -27.39 34.29 4.04
CA LEU A 318 -26.54 35.44 3.78
C LEU A 318 -27.39 36.60 3.28
N SER A 319 -27.28 37.76 3.92
CA SER A 319 -27.89 39.02 3.48
C SER A 319 -26.88 40.16 3.52
N SER A 320 -27.22 41.31 2.96
CA SER A 320 -26.41 42.54 3.04
C SER A 320 -26.18 43.02 4.48
N GLY A 321 -26.96 42.52 5.46
CA GLY A 321 -26.83 42.83 6.89
C GLY A 321 -26.04 41.80 7.70
N GLY A 322 -25.51 40.73 7.09
CA GLY A 322 -24.75 39.68 7.78
C GLY A 322 -25.30 38.26 7.60
N VAL A 323 -24.82 37.33 8.43
CA VAL A 323 -25.22 35.90 8.43
C VAL A 323 -26.31 35.69 9.48
N ALA A 324 -27.52 35.35 9.06
CA ALA A 324 -28.59 34.89 9.94
C ALA A 324 -28.50 33.36 10.09
N VAL A 325 -28.65 32.85 11.32
CA VAL A 325 -28.68 31.42 11.62
C VAL A 325 -30.07 31.05 12.13
N ALA A 326 -30.76 30.16 11.42
CA ALA A 326 -32.08 29.67 11.81
C ALA A 326 -32.05 28.15 12.01
N THR A 327 -32.59 27.69 13.14
CA THR A 327 -32.94 26.27 13.35
C THR A 327 -34.30 25.99 12.72
N PRO A 328 -34.43 25.02 11.80
CA PRO A 328 -35.71 24.74 11.17
C PRO A 328 -36.70 24.15 12.21
N GLU A 329 -37.91 24.72 12.30
CA GLU A 329 -38.98 24.29 13.22
C GLU A 329 -39.51 22.88 12.94
N ALA A 330 -39.25 22.33 11.75
CA ALA A 330 -39.54 20.96 11.35
C ALA A 330 -38.44 20.45 10.42
N PRO A 331 -38.13 19.14 10.37
CA PRO A 331 -37.17 18.60 9.43
C PRO A 331 -37.63 18.94 8.01
N ALA A 332 -36.91 19.85 7.35
CA ALA A 332 -37.17 20.19 5.97
C ALA A 332 -37.04 18.91 5.13
N LYS A 333 -38.07 18.58 4.33
CA LYS A 333 -37.98 17.49 3.36
C LYS A 333 -36.70 17.65 2.56
N ALA A 334 -35.82 16.64 2.63
CA ALA A 334 -34.49 16.70 2.03
C ALA A 334 -34.62 16.87 0.52
N ARG A 335 -34.41 18.09 0.03
CA ARG A 335 -34.42 18.42 -1.39
C ARG A 335 -32.98 18.48 -1.85
N THR A 336 -32.56 17.51 -2.66
CA THR A 336 -31.25 17.57 -3.31
C THR A 336 -31.33 18.45 -4.54
N LEU A 337 -30.51 19.50 -4.61
CA LEU A 337 -30.32 20.26 -5.85
C LEU A 337 -29.41 19.45 -6.80
N SER A 338 -29.93 19.13 -7.99
CA SER A 338 -29.19 18.55 -9.10
C SER A 338 -28.97 19.61 -10.20
N HIS A 339 -28.22 19.27 -11.26
CA HIS A 339 -28.06 20.16 -12.41
C HIS A 339 -29.38 20.46 -13.16
N ASP A 340 -30.42 19.66 -12.94
CA ASP A 340 -31.75 19.80 -13.56
C ASP A 340 -32.77 20.47 -12.61
N GLY A 341 -32.32 20.96 -11.44
CA GLY A 341 -33.18 21.58 -10.43
C GLY A 341 -33.36 20.73 -9.17
N ILE A 342 -34.49 20.92 -8.47
CA ILE A 342 -34.77 20.22 -7.21
C ILE A 342 -35.16 18.76 -7.51
N ASP A 343 -34.32 17.82 -7.10
CA ASP A 343 -34.58 16.38 -7.18
C ASP A 343 -35.49 15.94 -6.01
N ILE A 344 -36.75 15.68 -6.35
CA ILE A 344 -37.82 15.21 -5.46
C ILE A 344 -37.99 13.68 -5.47
N THR A 345 -37.18 12.93 -6.23
CA THR A 345 -37.37 11.48 -6.40
C THR A 345 -36.90 10.63 -5.21
N ARG A 346 -36.21 11.24 -4.24
CA ARG A 346 -35.78 10.60 -2.99
C ARG A 346 -36.83 10.61 -1.88
N GLU A 347 -38.08 11.02 -2.17
CA GLU A 347 -39.12 11.14 -1.14
C GLU A 347 -39.62 9.81 -0.57
N ASN A 348 -39.32 8.63 -1.14
CA ASN A 348 -39.79 7.36 -0.60
C ASN A 348 -38.71 6.26 -0.69
N ASN A 349 -37.97 6.06 0.40
CA ASN A 349 -37.51 4.75 0.90
C ASN A 349 -36.95 4.87 2.32
#